data_AF-L7J9X4-F1
#
_entry.id   AF-L7J9X4-F1
#
_cell.length_a   1.000
_cell.length_b   1.000
_cell.length_c   1.000
_cell.angle_alpha   90.00
_cell.angle_beta   90.00
_cell.angle_gamma   90.00
#
_symmetry.space_group_name_H-M   'P 1'
#
loop_
_entity.id
_entity.type
_entity.pdbx_description
1 polymer ?
#
loop_
_entity_poly.entity_id
_entity_poly.type
_entity_poly.pdbx_seq_one_letter_code
_entity_poly.pdbx_strand_id
1 'polypeptide(L)'
;MDVVLDFDGTIIAKDSINCLGEFGVSHQQKHRQHDLSPTWKQIVSDYLADHKMHVSAYSPAEADRLTHDDERAFLHSLQHVDVKSLARVADARIFEGCTADDLYGAGREAVRTGKVAARGGFAEFVAVMRGAGATLSILSVNWSASFIRGVLSQCGDDVVIEDVVSNEITADGKIGCLGEGGGAQGTPMMTSLHKLEALRARSAASSDENEISSKITIYFGDSTTDLECLLAADIGIVMANDENSSLLRALARLGFETPHALDAGSRWQQVPTTVDTRRRLAWARSFTEVLESGILHPKETSSS
;
A
#
# COMPACT_ATOMS: atom_id res chain seq x y z
N MET A 1 16.40 10.29 3.85
CA MET A 1 14.92 10.17 3.86
C MET A 1 14.58 8.69 3.97
N ASP A 2 13.46 8.38 4.61
CA ASP A 2 12.84 7.06 4.56
C ASP A 2 11.59 7.11 3.69
N VAL A 3 11.59 6.38 2.58
CA VAL A 3 10.51 6.36 1.60
C VAL A 3 9.78 5.02 1.71
N VAL A 4 8.50 5.08 2.05
CA VAL A 4 7.63 3.92 2.21
C VAL A 4 6.52 4.00 1.18
N LEU A 5 6.38 2.94 0.39
CA LEU A 5 5.45 2.87 -0.73
C LEU A 5 4.43 1.78 -0.46
N ASP A 6 3.15 2.09 -0.58
CA ASP A 6 2.17 1.04 -0.88
C ASP A 6 2.40 0.48 -2.31
N PHE A 7 1.80 -0.67 -2.62
CA PHE A 7 1.98 -1.37 -3.87
C PHE A 7 0.80 -1.21 -4.85
N ASP A 8 -0.36 -1.77 -4.52
CA ASP A 8 -1.54 -1.80 -5.38
C ASP A 8 -2.18 -0.42 -5.48
N GLY A 9 -2.40 0.11 -6.69
CA GLY A 9 -2.89 1.49 -6.87
C GLY A 9 -1.81 2.57 -6.67
N THR A 10 -0.72 2.27 -5.96
CA THR A 10 0.42 3.17 -5.73
C THR A 10 1.56 2.96 -6.74
N ILE A 11 2.36 1.89 -6.57
CA ILE A 11 3.45 1.51 -7.48
C ILE A 11 2.88 1.01 -8.82
N ILE A 12 1.87 0.15 -8.75
CA ILE A 12 1.14 -0.34 -9.92
C ILE A 12 -0.22 0.34 -9.98
N ALA A 13 -0.70 0.68 -11.18
CA ALA A 13 -1.90 1.51 -11.30
C ALA A 13 -3.22 0.78 -11.00
N LYS A 14 -3.20 -0.55 -10.84
CA LYS A 14 -4.37 -1.39 -10.64
C LYS A 14 -4.12 -2.38 -9.51
N ASP A 15 -5.21 -2.74 -8.83
CA ASP A 15 -5.24 -3.84 -7.87
C ASP A 15 -4.84 -5.16 -8.54
N SER A 16 -3.91 -5.88 -7.90
CA SER A 16 -3.37 -7.16 -8.38
C SER A 16 -3.95 -8.40 -7.67
N ILE A 17 -4.83 -8.25 -6.67
CA ILE A 17 -5.43 -9.36 -5.93
C ILE A 17 -6.22 -10.29 -6.85
N ASN A 18 -6.99 -9.74 -7.80
CA ASN A 18 -7.68 -10.60 -8.77
C ASN A 18 -6.70 -11.36 -9.67
N CYS A 19 -5.58 -10.73 -10.06
CA CYS A 19 -4.54 -11.41 -10.83
C CYS A 19 -3.92 -12.57 -10.03
N LEU A 20 -3.70 -12.37 -8.73
CA LEU A 20 -3.16 -13.38 -7.84
C LEU A 20 -4.17 -14.53 -7.61
N GLY A 21 -5.44 -14.22 -7.41
CA GLY A 21 -6.52 -15.22 -7.30
C GLY A 21 -6.66 -16.07 -8.58
N GLU A 22 -6.64 -15.44 -9.76
CA GLU A 22 -6.63 -16.16 -11.05
C GLU A 22 -5.41 -17.06 -11.21
N PHE A 23 -4.24 -16.63 -10.72
CA PHE A 23 -3.04 -17.46 -10.69
C PHE A 23 -3.26 -18.70 -9.81
N GLY A 24 -3.78 -18.53 -8.60
CA GLY A 24 -4.09 -19.66 -7.69
C GLY A 24 -5.04 -20.67 -8.32
N VAL A 25 -6.14 -20.21 -8.93
CA VAL A 25 -7.06 -21.06 -9.71
C VAL A 25 -6.34 -21.82 -10.82
N SER A 26 -5.53 -21.11 -11.61
CA SER A 26 -4.77 -21.70 -12.71
C SER A 26 -3.75 -22.74 -12.23
N HIS A 27 -3.14 -22.50 -11.07
CA HIS A 27 -2.22 -23.43 -10.42
C HIS A 27 -2.95 -24.72 -10.01
N GLN A 28 -4.11 -24.62 -9.34
CA GLN A 28 -4.91 -25.79 -8.97
C GLN A 28 -5.38 -26.58 -10.20
N GLN A 29 -5.80 -25.89 -11.26
CA GLN A 29 -6.19 -26.55 -12.51
C GLN A 29 -5.03 -27.34 -13.13
N LYS A 30 -3.81 -26.78 -13.15
CA LYS A 30 -2.63 -27.44 -13.73
C LYS A 30 -2.13 -28.63 -12.90
N HIS A 31 -2.08 -28.49 -11.57
CA HIS A 31 -1.44 -29.47 -10.70
C HIS A 31 -2.40 -30.52 -10.15
N ARG A 32 -3.70 -30.21 -10.06
CA ARG A 32 -4.71 -31.08 -9.46
C ARG A 32 -5.93 -31.36 -10.35
N GLN A 33 -5.95 -30.81 -11.57
CA GLN A 33 -7.08 -30.93 -12.52
C GLN A 33 -8.41 -30.46 -11.92
N HIS A 34 -8.36 -29.50 -11.00
CA HIS A 34 -9.52 -28.96 -10.31
C HIS A 34 -9.78 -27.52 -10.77
N ASP A 35 -10.90 -27.31 -11.47
CA ASP A 35 -11.28 -25.97 -11.92
C ASP A 35 -12.00 -25.23 -10.78
N LEU A 36 -11.26 -24.35 -10.11
CA LEU A 36 -11.78 -23.49 -9.05
C LEU A 36 -12.30 -22.15 -9.56
N SER A 37 -12.41 -21.94 -10.88
CA SER A 37 -12.92 -20.68 -11.44
C SER A 37 -14.33 -20.30 -10.94
N PRO A 38 -15.31 -21.23 -10.83
CA PRO A 38 -16.61 -20.92 -10.25
C PRO A 38 -16.52 -20.53 -8.77
N THR A 39 -15.69 -21.25 -8.01
CA THR A 39 -15.45 -20.99 -6.59
C THR A 39 -14.83 -19.62 -6.38
N TRP A 40 -13.80 -19.27 -7.16
CA TRP A 40 -13.17 -17.95 -7.09
C TRP A 40 -14.16 -16.82 -7.38
N LYS A 41 -14.99 -16.96 -8.41
CA LYS A 41 -16.05 -15.99 -8.72
C LYS A 41 -17.05 -15.84 -7.57
N GLN A 42 -17.41 -16.94 -6.91
CA GLN A 42 -18.29 -16.90 -5.75
C GLN A 42 -17.63 -16.18 -4.56
N ILE A 43 -16.35 -16.46 -4.28
CA ILE A 43 -15.60 -15.80 -3.20
C ILE A 43 -15.56 -14.28 -3.41
N VAL A 44 -15.23 -13.83 -4.63
CA VAL A 44 -15.22 -12.40 -4.98
C VAL A 44 -16.63 -11.80 -4.83
N SER A 45 -17.66 -12.49 -5.31
CA SER A 45 -19.05 -12.04 -5.18
C SER A 45 -19.48 -11.91 -3.71
N ASP A 46 -19.15 -12.89 -2.87
CA ASP A 46 -19.48 -12.89 -1.45
C ASP A 46 -18.76 -11.79 -0.70
N TYR A 47 -17.48 -11.53 -1.02
CA TYR A 47 -16.73 -10.40 -0.48
C TYR A 47 -17.39 -9.06 -0.82
N LEU A 48 -17.75 -8.84 -2.08
CA LEU A 48 -18.41 -7.60 -2.52
C LEU A 48 -19.78 -7.42 -1.83
N ALA A 49 -20.52 -8.52 -1.63
CA ALA A 49 -21.80 -8.51 -0.93
C ALA A 49 -21.63 -8.18 0.56
N ASP A 50 -20.69 -8.84 1.25
CA ASP A 50 -20.39 -8.59 2.67
C ASP A 50 -19.91 -7.15 2.88
N HIS A 51 -18.99 -6.68 2.04
CA HIS A 51 -18.48 -5.31 2.08
C HIS A 51 -19.62 -4.31 1.90
N LYS A 52 -20.44 -4.47 0.85
CA LYS A 52 -21.59 -3.59 0.61
C LYS A 52 -22.57 -3.59 1.77
N MET A 53 -22.89 -4.77 2.32
CA MET A 53 -23.77 -4.91 3.47
C MET A 53 -23.22 -4.17 4.68
N HIS A 54 -21.94 -4.37 4.99
CA HIS A 54 -21.29 -3.73 6.13
C HIS A 54 -21.26 -2.21 6.00
N VAL A 55 -20.81 -1.70 4.85
CA VAL A 55 -20.78 -0.25 4.57
C VAL A 55 -22.18 0.37 4.69
N SER A 56 -23.21 -0.32 4.20
CA SER A 56 -24.59 0.19 4.23
C SER A 56 -25.22 0.14 5.63
N ALA A 57 -24.79 -0.80 6.48
CA ALA A 57 -25.31 -0.99 7.83
C ALA A 57 -24.53 -0.21 8.90
N TYR A 58 -23.32 0.26 8.59
CA TYR A 58 -22.47 0.97 9.53
C TYR A 58 -23.04 2.34 9.89
N SER A 59 -22.93 2.71 11.17
CA SER A 59 -23.29 4.03 11.69
C SER A 59 -22.13 4.57 12.53
N PRO A 60 -21.68 5.83 12.34
CA PRO A 60 -22.28 6.83 11.44
C PRO A 60 -22.05 6.57 9.94
N ALA A 61 -22.99 7.05 9.12
CA ALA A 61 -22.87 6.99 7.66
C ALA A 61 -21.67 7.79 7.17
N GLU A 62 -21.22 7.56 5.93
CA GLU A 62 -20.00 8.19 5.40
C GLU A 62 -20.03 9.72 5.50
N ALA A 63 -21.15 10.35 5.16
CA ALA A 63 -21.30 11.80 5.24
C ALA A 63 -21.19 12.36 6.68
N ASP A 64 -21.47 11.54 7.69
CA ASP A 64 -21.50 11.94 9.10
C ASP A 64 -20.21 11.58 9.85
N ARG A 65 -19.31 10.80 9.23
CA ARG A 65 -17.97 10.53 9.77
C ARG A 65 -17.08 11.73 9.47
N LEU A 66 -17.07 12.71 10.37
CA LEU A 66 -16.38 13.99 10.17
C LEU A 66 -15.03 14.08 10.89
N THR A 67 -14.75 13.15 11.80
CA THR A 67 -13.49 13.11 12.53
C THR A 67 -12.61 11.94 12.10
N HIS A 68 -11.30 12.09 12.29
CA HIS A 68 -10.33 11.02 12.03
C HIS A 68 -10.68 9.77 12.84
N ASP A 69 -11.13 9.92 14.09
CA ASP A 69 -11.50 8.80 14.93
C ASP A 69 -12.76 8.07 14.43
N ASP A 70 -13.76 8.79 13.90
CA ASP A 70 -14.95 8.17 13.28
C ASP A 70 -14.58 7.33 12.05
N GLU A 71 -13.75 7.88 11.17
CA GLU A 71 -13.29 7.16 9.97
C GLU A 71 -12.41 5.96 10.36
N ARG A 72 -11.52 6.12 11.35
CA ARG A 72 -10.69 5.02 11.85
C ARG A 72 -11.54 3.89 12.43
N ALA A 73 -12.58 4.21 13.20
CA ALA A 73 -13.50 3.22 13.76
C ALA A 73 -14.23 2.45 12.65
N PHE A 74 -14.65 3.14 11.59
CA PHE A 74 -15.24 2.50 10.41
C PHE A 74 -14.25 1.58 9.70
N LEU A 75 -13.04 2.05 9.38
CA LEU A 75 -12.04 1.25 8.70
C LEU A 75 -11.62 0.02 9.51
N HIS A 76 -11.47 0.17 10.84
CA HIS A 76 -11.21 -0.96 11.73
C HIS A 76 -12.37 -1.97 11.70
N SER A 77 -13.61 -1.50 11.64
CA SER A 77 -14.77 -2.39 11.58
C SER A 77 -14.81 -3.25 10.32
N LEU A 78 -14.12 -2.89 9.23
CA LEU A 78 -14.07 -3.71 8.00
C LEU A 78 -13.26 -5.00 8.17
N GLN A 79 -12.40 -5.10 9.19
CA GLN A 79 -11.53 -6.26 9.40
C GLN A 79 -12.28 -7.60 9.39
N HIS A 80 -13.49 -7.65 9.97
CA HIS A 80 -14.26 -8.90 9.99
C HIS A 80 -14.76 -9.33 8.59
N VAL A 81 -14.93 -8.39 7.65
CA VAL A 81 -15.26 -8.68 6.25
C VAL A 81 -14.05 -9.32 5.57
N ASP A 82 -12.86 -8.75 5.77
CA ASP A 82 -11.62 -9.24 5.17
C ASP A 82 -11.24 -10.62 5.73
N VAL A 83 -11.37 -10.82 7.05
CA VAL A 83 -11.16 -12.12 7.70
C VAL A 83 -12.08 -13.20 7.11
N LYS A 84 -13.36 -12.90 6.88
CA LYS A 84 -14.29 -13.84 6.23
C LYS A 84 -13.86 -14.16 4.80
N SER A 85 -13.43 -13.16 4.04
CA SER A 85 -12.95 -13.34 2.66
C SER A 85 -11.73 -14.26 2.61
N LEU A 86 -10.73 -14.00 3.44
CA LEU A 86 -9.51 -14.80 3.53
C LEU A 86 -9.79 -16.23 4.02
N ALA A 87 -10.74 -16.41 4.93
CA ALA A 87 -11.20 -17.74 5.35
C ALA A 87 -11.78 -18.52 4.16
N ARG A 88 -12.62 -17.90 3.32
CA ARG A 88 -13.15 -18.56 2.11
C ARG A 88 -12.03 -18.96 1.14
N VAL A 89 -11.02 -18.11 0.96
CA VAL A 89 -9.85 -18.41 0.10
C VAL A 89 -9.08 -19.62 0.63
N ALA A 90 -8.83 -19.65 1.94
CA ALA A 90 -8.13 -20.74 2.62
C ALA A 90 -8.93 -22.05 2.57
N ASP A 91 -10.24 -22.01 2.86
CA ASP A 91 -11.13 -23.16 2.85
C ASP A 91 -11.26 -23.76 1.45
N ALA A 92 -11.30 -22.91 0.42
CA ALA A 92 -11.29 -23.31 -0.98
C ALA A 92 -9.91 -23.79 -1.47
N ARG A 93 -8.85 -23.65 -0.66
CA ARG A 93 -7.48 -24.11 -0.96
C ARG A 93 -6.94 -23.56 -2.28
N ILE A 94 -7.32 -22.33 -2.62
CA ILE A 94 -6.94 -21.67 -3.88
C ILE A 94 -5.43 -21.67 -4.07
N PHE A 95 -4.68 -21.44 -3.00
CA PHE A 95 -3.23 -21.35 -3.02
C PHE A 95 -2.50 -22.56 -2.42
N GLU A 96 -3.21 -23.65 -2.09
CA GLU A 96 -2.58 -24.81 -1.46
C GLU A 96 -1.51 -25.40 -2.39
N GLY A 97 -0.27 -25.50 -1.89
CA GLY A 97 0.89 -25.99 -2.64
C GLY A 97 1.54 -24.97 -3.58
N CYS A 98 1.11 -23.72 -3.61
CA CYS A 98 1.86 -22.66 -4.29
C CYS A 98 3.14 -22.34 -3.50
N THR A 99 4.29 -22.34 -4.17
CA THR A 99 5.56 -21.96 -3.55
C THR A 99 5.84 -20.46 -3.73
N ALA A 100 6.78 -19.93 -2.93
CA ALA A 100 7.27 -18.56 -3.11
C ALA A 100 7.82 -18.31 -4.53
N ASP A 101 8.49 -19.30 -5.12
CA ASP A 101 9.01 -19.21 -6.50
C ASP A 101 7.88 -19.17 -7.53
N ASP A 102 6.79 -19.91 -7.32
CA ASP A 102 5.62 -19.86 -8.20
C ASP A 102 4.96 -18.49 -8.15
N LEU A 103 4.81 -17.91 -6.94
CA LEU A 103 4.23 -16.58 -6.72
C LEU A 103 5.12 -15.48 -7.30
N TYR A 104 6.44 -15.59 -7.13
CA TYR A 104 7.42 -14.70 -7.77
C TYR A 104 7.31 -14.79 -9.31
N GLY A 105 7.25 -15.99 -9.86
CA GLY A 105 7.02 -16.22 -11.28
C GLY A 105 5.70 -15.62 -11.78
N ALA A 106 4.64 -15.71 -10.98
CA ALA A 106 3.34 -15.12 -11.29
C ALA A 106 3.40 -13.58 -11.36
N GLY A 107 4.14 -12.94 -10.46
CA GLY A 107 4.37 -11.48 -10.50
C GLY A 107 5.07 -11.05 -11.78
N ARG A 108 6.12 -11.78 -12.18
CA ARG A 108 6.83 -11.51 -13.44
C ARG A 108 5.93 -11.64 -14.65
N GLU A 109 5.15 -12.72 -14.69
CA GLU A 109 4.23 -13.02 -15.78
C GLU A 109 3.11 -11.98 -15.88
N ALA A 110 2.61 -11.49 -14.75
CA ALA A 110 1.58 -10.45 -14.70
C ALA A 110 2.04 -9.16 -15.40
N VAL A 111 3.30 -8.76 -15.23
CA VAL A 111 3.87 -7.62 -15.95
C VAL A 111 4.08 -7.95 -17.44
N ARG A 112 4.69 -9.10 -17.74
CA ARG A 112 4.98 -9.53 -19.12
C ARG A 112 3.74 -9.61 -20.00
N THR A 113 2.60 -10.01 -19.41
CA THR A 113 1.31 -10.13 -20.10
C THR A 113 0.47 -8.85 -20.07
N GLY A 114 0.96 -7.79 -19.42
CA GLY A 114 0.26 -6.51 -19.30
C GLY A 114 -0.95 -6.51 -18.36
N LYS A 115 -1.12 -7.57 -17.53
CA LYS A 115 -2.15 -7.59 -16.49
C LYS A 115 -1.86 -6.54 -15.40
N VAL A 116 -0.58 -6.35 -15.10
CA VAL A 116 -0.06 -5.36 -14.16
C VAL A 116 0.95 -4.48 -14.89
N ALA A 117 0.98 -3.20 -14.55
CA ALA A 117 1.97 -2.26 -15.06
C ALA A 117 2.34 -1.25 -13.98
N ALA A 118 3.63 -0.94 -13.90
CA ALA A 118 4.12 0.14 -13.04
C ALA A 118 3.53 1.48 -13.48
N ARG A 119 3.23 2.34 -12.50
CA ARG A 119 2.79 3.71 -12.72
C ARG A 119 3.93 4.51 -13.38
N GLY A 120 3.57 5.47 -14.23
CA GLY A 120 4.53 6.27 -14.98
C GLY A 120 5.59 6.92 -14.08
N GLY A 121 6.86 6.83 -14.50
CA GLY A 121 8.01 7.39 -13.78
C GLY A 121 8.54 6.56 -12.62
N PHE A 122 7.97 5.39 -12.29
CA PHE A 122 8.39 4.63 -11.10
C PHE A 122 9.88 4.24 -11.09
N ALA A 123 10.40 3.73 -12.21
CA ALA A 123 11.81 3.33 -12.29
C ALA A 123 12.77 4.51 -12.12
N GLU A 124 12.45 5.64 -12.75
CA GLU A 124 13.22 6.89 -12.61
C GLU A 124 13.17 7.41 -11.18
N PHE A 125 12.00 7.37 -10.54
CA PHE A 125 11.83 7.75 -9.14
C PHE A 125 12.71 6.90 -8.21
N VAL A 126 12.73 5.58 -8.39
CA VAL A 126 13.60 4.70 -7.59
C VAL A 126 15.07 5.06 -7.79
N ALA A 127 15.51 5.32 -9.03
CA ALA A 127 16.88 5.72 -9.32
C ALA A 127 17.24 7.06 -8.64
N VAL A 128 16.37 8.07 -8.72
CA VAL A 128 16.59 9.38 -8.09
C VAL A 128 16.65 9.27 -6.57
N MET A 129 15.71 8.55 -5.95
CA MET A 129 15.68 8.36 -4.49
C MET A 129 16.91 7.61 -3.97
N ARG A 130 17.33 6.55 -4.67
CA ARG A 130 18.57 5.81 -4.32
C ARG A 130 19.80 6.68 -4.50
N GLY A 131 19.89 7.45 -5.59
CA GLY A 131 20.98 8.40 -5.85
C GLY A 131 21.09 9.49 -4.77
N ALA A 132 19.97 9.85 -4.14
CA ALA A 132 19.91 10.77 -3.01
C ALA A 132 20.17 10.11 -1.64
N GLY A 133 20.51 8.81 -1.60
CA GLY A 133 20.75 8.06 -0.36
C GLY A 133 19.50 7.78 0.46
N ALA A 134 18.31 7.83 -0.12
CA ALA A 134 17.07 7.46 0.57
C ALA A 134 16.99 5.94 0.78
N THR A 135 16.39 5.52 1.89
CA THR A 135 15.92 4.14 2.06
C THR A 135 14.56 4.01 1.37
N LEU A 136 14.38 2.93 0.60
CA LEU A 136 13.09 2.62 -0.03
C LEU A 136 12.58 1.31 0.53
N SER A 137 11.29 1.27 0.83
CA SER A 137 10.59 0.09 1.31
C SER A 137 9.16 0.04 0.79
N ILE A 138 8.58 -1.16 0.83
CA ILE A 138 7.18 -1.39 0.49
C ILE A 138 6.42 -1.84 1.72
N LEU A 139 5.23 -1.28 1.90
CA LEU A 139 4.28 -1.66 2.94
C LEU A 139 2.89 -1.89 2.35
N SER A 140 2.50 -3.15 2.19
CA SER A 140 1.31 -3.52 1.43
C SER A 140 0.42 -4.54 2.12
N VAL A 141 -0.90 -4.40 1.94
CA VAL A 141 -1.90 -5.43 2.32
C VAL A 141 -1.99 -6.57 1.30
N ASN A 142 -1.24 -6.52 0.20
CA ASN A 142 -1.21 -7.58 -0.80
C ASN A 142 -0.92 -8.93 -0.17
N TRP A 143 -1.47 -10.00 -0.75
CA TRP A 143 -1.40 -11.35 -0.18
C TRP A 143 -0.04 -12.02 -0.33
N SER A 144 0.87 -11.51 -1.18
CA SER A 144 2.19 -12.13 -1.38
C SER A 144 3.33 -11.15 -1.61
N ALA A 145 4.29 -11.14 -0.68
CA ALA A 145 5.57 -10.45 -0.82
C ALA A 145 6.37 -11.01 -2.00
N SER A 146 6.33 -12.33 -2.20
CA SER A 146 6.98 -13.00 -3.32
C SER A 146 6.43 -12.52 -4.67
N PHE A 147 5.11 -12.37 -4.80
CA PHE A 147 4.48 -11.79 -5.99
C PHE A 147 4.92 -10.34 -6.24
N ILE A 148 4.92 -9.49 -5.21
CA ILE A 148 5.41 -8.10 -5.30
C ILE A 148 6.84 -8.07 -5.84
N ARG A 149 7.75 -8.87 -5.26
CA ARG A 149 9.15 -8.96 -5.73
C ARG A 149 9.23 -9.39 -7.19
N GLY A 150 8.37 -10.32 -7.62
CA GLY A 150 8.25 -10.74 -9.01
C GLY A 150 7.90 -9.58 -9.93
N VAL A 151 6.90 -8.78 -9.57
CA VAL A 151 6.51 -7.59 -10.33
C VAL A 151 7.65 -6.57 -10.41
N LEU A 152 8.28 -6.22 -9.28
CA LEU A 152 9.36 -5.24 -9.21
C LEU A 152 10.54 -5.63 -10.10
N SER A 153 10.87 -6.92 -10.18
CA SER A 153 11.93 -7.43 -11.07
C SER A 153 11.70 -7.15 -12.56
N GLN A 154 10.47 -6.76 -12.94
CA GLN A 154 10.10 -6.40 -14.31
C GLN A 154 9.85 -4.89 -14.48
N CYS A 155 10.03 -4.09 -13.42
CA CYS A 155 9.82 -2.63 -13.47
C CYS A 155 11.05 -1.85 -13.97
N GLY A 156 12.19 -2.50 -14.15
CA GLY A 156 13.43 -1.92 -14.66
C GLY A 156 14.65 -2.55 -13.97
N ASP A 157 15.77 -2.66 -14.68
CA ASP A 157 16.96 -3.38 -14.20
C ASP A 157 17.54 -2.78 -12.91
N ASP A 158 17.39 -1.45 -12.71
CA ASP A 158 17.90 -0.73 -11.53
C ASP A 158 16.86 -0.60 -10.40
N VAL A 159 15.66 -1.17 -10.56
CA VAL A 159 14.60 -1.12 -9.54
C VAL A 159 14.88 -2.16 -8.46
N VAL A 160 15.60 -1.74 -7.43
CA VAL A 160 15.94 -2.58 -6.28
C VAL A 160 15.32 -2.02 -5.00
N ILE A 161 14.29 -2.70 -4.51
CA ILE A 161 13.64 -2.48 -3.20
C ILE A 161 13.59 -3.83 -2.50
N GLU A 162 14.54 -4.08 -1.59
CA GLU A 162 14.66 -5.38 -0.91
C GLU A 162 13.67 -5.52 0.25
N ASP A 163 13.38 -4.40 0.89
CA ASP A 163 12.54 -4.32 2.08
C ASP A 163 11.06 -4.24 1.68
N VAL A 164 10.44 -5.42 1.64
CA VAL A 164 9.01 -5.60 1.30
C VAL A 164 8.31 -6.21 2.51
N VAL A 165 7.46 -5.39 3.15
CA VAL A 165 6.58 -5.80 4.24
C VAL A 165 5.17 -5.96 3.69
N SER A 166 4.68 -7.18 3.64
CA SER A 166 3.31 -7.50 3.23
C SER A 166 2.87 -8.83 3.81
N ASN A 167 1.68 -9.29 3.42
CA ASN A 167 1.31 -10.68 3.64
C ASN A 167 2.13 -11.61 2.75
N GLU A 168 2.12 -12.89 3.12
CA GLU A 168 2.60 -13.99 2.32
C GLU A 168 1.64 -15.16 2.39
N ILE A 169 1.60 -15.90 1.30
CA ILE A 169 0.89 -17.17 1.22
C ILE A 169 1.79 -18.26 1.80
N THR A 170 1.33 -18.93 2.83
CA THR A 170 2.00 -20.06 3.47
C THR A 170 1.92 -21.32 2.61
N ALA A 171 2.76 -22.31 2.88
CA ALA A 171 2.79 -23.57 2.12
C ALA A 171 1.44 -24.33 2.15
N ASP A 172 0.64 -24.17 3.20
CA ASP A 172 -0.72 -24.72 3.31
C ASP A 172 -1.79 -23.85 2.64
N GLY A 173 -1.39 -22.80 1.91
CA GLY A 173 -2.27 -21.95 1.10
C GLY A 173 -3.05 -20.89 1.88
N LYS A 174 -2.70 -20.67 3.16
CA LYS A 174 -3.28 -19.59 3.97
C LYS A 174 -2.52 -18.29 3.74
N ILE A 175 -3.16 -17.18 4.03
CA ILE A 175 -2.53 -15.86 3.95
C ILE A 175 -2.21 -15.43 5.39
N GLY A 176 -1.01 -14.92 5.62
CA GLY A 176 -0.55 -14.42 6.93
C GLY A 176 0.51 -13.34 6.75
N CYS A 177 0.74 -12.49 7.75
CA CYS A 177 1.78 -11.46 7.65
C CYS A 177 3.18 -12.04 7.86
N LEU A 178 4.16 -11.60 7.07
CA LEU A 178 5.59 -11.77 7.37
C LEU A 178 6.09 -10.55 8.15
N GLY A 179 6.80 -10.76 9.25
CA GLY A 179 7.50 -9.71 10.00
C GLY A 179 6.99 -9.48 11.43
N GLU A 180 7.87 -9.02 12.31
CA GLU A 180 7.51 -8.48 13.61
C GLU A 180 6.91 -7.08 13.41
N GLY A 181 5.66 -6.87 13.86
CA GLY A 181 4.99 -5.56 13.77
C GLY A 181 3.58 -5.57 13.17
N GLY A 182 3.09 -6.70 12.68
CA GLY A 182 1.69 -6.88 12.27
C GLY A 182 0.97 -7.82 13.22
N GLY A 183 0.32 -7.30 14.27
CA GLY A 183 -0.46 -8.12 15.21
C GLY A 183 0.27 -9.37 15.76
N ALA A 184 -0.50 -10.34 16.26
CA ALA A 184 0.04 -11.65 16.64
C ALA A 184 0.56 -12.39 15.39
N GLN A 185 1.72 -13.03 15.49
CA GLN A 185 2.36 -13.78 14.41
C GLN A 185 1.36 -14.67 13.66
N GLY A 186 1.26 -14.50 12.33
CA GLY A 186 0.30 -15.21 11.49
C GLY A 186 -1.03 -14.49 11.25
N THR A 187 -1.28 -13.32 11.85
CA THR A 187 -2.43 -12.46 11.52
C THR A 187 -2.12 -11.67 10.25
N PRO A 188 -2.97 -11.69 9.21
CA PRO A 188 -2.72 -10.91 8.00
C PRO A 188 -2.91 -9.40 8.22
N MET A 189 -2.06 -8.61 7.57
CA MET A 189 -2.20 -7.17 7.41
C MET A 189 -3.36 -6.88 6.44
N MET A 190 -4.43 -6.28 6.95
CA MET A 190 -5.64 -6.01 6.15
C MET A 190 -6.12 -4.55 6.21
N THR A 191 -5.64 -3.77 7.18
CA THR A 191 -6.24 -2.48 7.53
C THR A 191 -5.17 -1.40 7.66
N SER A 192 -5.61 -0.14 7.68
CA SER A 192 -4.73 1.00 7.92
C SER A 192 -4.03 0.98 9.27
N LEU A 193 -4.68 0.40 10.29
CA LEU A 193 -4.06 0.22 11.60
C LEU A 193 -2.89 -0.77 11.52
N HIS A 194 -3.07 -1.92 10.85
CA HIS A 194 -1.97 -2.88 10.68
C HIS A 194 -0.77 -2.28 9.94
N LYS A 195 -1.02 -1.48 8.89
CA LYS A 195 0.05 -0.74 8.21
C LYS A 195 0.72 0.26 9.16
N LEU A 196 -0.05 1.02 9.94
CA LEU A 196 0.52 1.98 10.90
C LEU A 196 1.42 1.32 11.95
N GLU A 197 1.01 0.17 12.48
CA GLU A 197 1.79 -0.63 13.43
C GLU A 197 3.11 -1.09 12.80
N ALA A 198 3.05 -1.63 11.58
CA ALA A 198 4.24 -2.05 10.84
C ALA A 198 5.17 -0.86 10.52
N LEU A 199 4.63 0.30 10.12
CA LEU A 199 5.39 1.52 9.89
C LEU A 199 6.14 1.95 11.16
N ARG A 200 5.45 1.97 12.31
CA ARG A 200 6.04 2.36 13.60
C ARG A 200 7.10 1.39 14.10
N ALA A 201 6.87 0.08 13.93
CA ALA A 201 7.83 -0.96 14.31
C ALA A 201 9.16 -0.78 13.55
N ARG A 202 9.10 -0.43 12.26
CA ARG A 202 10.28 -0.14 11.44
C ARG A 202 11.04 1.10 11.93
N SER A 203 10.32 2.17 12.28
CA SER A 203 10.95 3.37 12.84
C SER A 203 11.64 3.08 14.18
N ALA A 204 11.05 2.23 15.03
CA ALA A 204 11.64 1.86 16.32
C ALA A 204 12.86 0.92 16.19
N ALA A 205 12.87 0.04 15.18
CA ALA A 205 13.99 -0.86 14.93
C ALA A 205 15.22 -0.16 14.32
N SER A 206 15.04 1.03 13.74
CA SER A 206 16.10 1.80 13.06
C SER A 206 16.72 2.91 13.93
N SER A 207 16.19 3.16 15.13
CA SER A 207 16.78 4.09 16.09
C SER A 207 17.97 3.47 16.81
N ASP A 208 19.15 3.52 16.18
CA ASP A 208 20.42 3.45 16.90
C ASP A 208 20.56 4.71 17.77
N GLU A 209 20.84 4.54 19.08
CA GLU A 209 20.91 5.61 20.09
C GLU A 209 21.95 6.73 19.78
N ASN A 210 22.75 6.59 18.71
CA ASN A 210 23.84 7.50 18.34
C ASN A 210 23.58 8.39 17.11
N GLU A 211 22.47 8.24 16.36
CA GLU A 211 22.11 9.19 15.28
C GLU A 211 20.98 10.13 15.71
N ILE A 212 21.35 11.36 16.08
CA ILE A 212 20.44 12.45 16.52
C ILE A 212 19.60 13.03 15.35
N SER A 213 19.73 12.51 14.12
CA SER A 213 18.93 12.95 12.97
C SER A 213 17.81 11.95 12.68
N SER A 214 16.59 12.22 13.18
CA SER A 214 15.39 11.50 12.76
C SER A 214 15.18 11.70 11.26
N LYS A 215 15.34 10.64 10.46
CA LYS A 215 15.11 10.67 9.00
C LYS A 215 13.67 11.14 8.70
N ILE A 216 13.51 12.06 7.76
CA ILE A 216 12.18 12.46 7.24
C ILE A 216 11.52 11.23 6.61
N THR A 217 10.31 10.92 7.05
CA THR A 217 9.50 9.80 6.54
C THR A 217 8.52 10.30 5.48
N ILE A 218 8.56 9.68 4.30
CA ILE A 218 7.69 9.96 3.17
C ILE A 218 6.86 8.72 2.89
N TYR A 219 5.54 8.83 2.93
CA TYR A 219 4.63 7.71 2.68
C TYR A 219 3.81 7.95 1.41
N PHE A 220 3.73 6.93 0.57
CA PHE A 220 2.88 6.92 -0.63
C PHE A 220 1.78 5.88 -0.49
N GLY A 221 0.55 6.27 -0.81
CA GLY A 221 -0.62 5.38 -0.76
C GLY A 221 -1.73 5.85 -1.68
N ASP A 222 -2.71 5.00 -1.97
CA ASP A 222 -3.81 5.31 -2.89
C ASP A 222 -5.19 5.18 -2.22
N SER A 223 -5.27 4.44 -1.12
CA SER A 223 -6.52 3.95 -0.56
C SER A 223 -6.68 4.26 0.92
N THR A 224 -7.87 4.02 1.47
CA THR A 224 -8.13 4.19 2.90
C THR A 224 -7.31 3.24 3.77
N THR A 225 -6.73 2.16 3.21
CA THR A 225 -5.76 1.31 3.93
C THR A 225 -4.45 2.05 4.20
N ASP A 226 -4.18 3.18 3.55
CA ASP A 226 -2.99 3.99 3.74
C ASP A 226 -3.22 5.21 4.64
N LEU A 227 -4.48 5.52 4.98
CA LEU A 227 -4.87 6.76 5.65
C LEU A 227 -4.02 7.04 6.89
N GLU A 228 -3.89 6.06 7.78
CA GLU A 228 -3.14 6.23 9.02
C GLU A 228 -1.64 6.44 8.78
N CYS A 229 -1.06 5.79 7.77
CA CYS A 229 0.35 5.94 7.44
C CYS A 229 0.64 7.30 6.79
N LEU A 230 -0.22 7.74 5.88
CA LEU A 230 -0.18 9.07 5.27
C LEU A 230 -0.26 10.17 6.33
N LEU A 231 -1.14 9.98 7.33
CA LEU A 231 -1.25 10.90 8.46
C LEU A 231 -0.13 10.74 9.49
N ALA A 232 0.62 9.63 9.51
CA ALA A 232 1.74 9.47 10.44
C ALA A 232 3.07 10.02 9.89
N ALA A 233 3.24 10.03 8.57
CA ALA A 233 4.44 10.49 7.90
C ALA A 233 4.63 12.02 7.97
N ASP A 234 5.87 12.47 7.78
CA ASP A 234 6.17 13.90 7.61
C ASP A 234 5.61 14.40 6.27
N ILE A 235 5.77 13.60 5.21
CA ILE A 235 5.21 13.87 3.89
C ILE A 235 4.33 12.69 3.46
N GLY A 236 3.03 12.90 3.33
CA GLY A 236 2.10 11.93 2.76
C GLY A 236 1.74 12.30 1.32
N ILE A 237 1.89 11.34 0.40
CA ILE A 237 1.58 11.52 -1.01
C ILE A 237 0.52 10.53 -1.44
N VAL A 238 -0.65 11.05 -1.81
CA VAL A 238 -1.73 10.26 -2.36
C VAL A 238 -1.50 10.02 -3.84
N MET A 239 -1.42 8.76 -4.27
CA MET A 239 -1.35 8.41 -5.69
C MET A 239 -2.76 8.20 -6.21
N ALA A 240 -3.21 9.04 -7.14
CA ALA A 240 -4.58 9.01 -7.66
C ALA A 240 -4.64 9.41 -9.12
N ASN A 241 -5.50 8.76 -9.91
CA ASN A 241 -5.64 9.10 -11.34
C ASN A 241 -6.32 10.46 -11.54
N ASP A 242 -7.18 10.87 -10.61
CA ASP A 242 -7.88 12.15 -10.57
C ASP A 242 -8.30 12.51 -9.13
N GLU A 243 -8.80 13.73 -8.97
CA GLU A 243 -9.18 14.34 -7.69
C GLU A 243 -10.37 13.67 -6.98
N ASN A 244 -11.11 12.78 -7.65
CA ASN A 244 -12.30 12.14 -7.10
C ASN A 244 -12.03 10.77 -6.45
N SER A 245 -10.76 10.40 -6.26
CA SER A 245 -10.41 9.16 -5.56
C SER A 245 -11.08 9.08 -4.19
N SER A 246 -11.41 7.86 -3.76
CA SER A 246 -12.07 7.63 -2.47
C SER A 246 -11.24 8.20 -1.30
N LEU A 247 -9.93 8.02 -1.33
CA LEU A 247 -9.03 8.54 -0.31
C LEU A 247 -8.98 10.08 -0.29
N LEU A 248 -8.93 10.74 -1.46
CA LEU A 248 -8.96 12.21 -1.51
C LEU A 248 -10.28 12.77 -0.98
N ARG A 249 -11.41 12.14 -1.33
CA ARG A 249 -12.72 12.52 -0.77
C ARG A 249 -12.80 12.30 0.73
N ALA A 250 -12.20 11.22 1.25
CA ALA A 250 -12.11 10.97 2.68
C ALA A 250 -11.26 12.04 3.38
N LEU A 251 -10.05 12.34 2.87
CA LEU A 251 -9.17 13.37 3.43
C LEU A 251 -9.85 14.75 3.45
N ALA A 252 -10.51 15.14 2.36
CA ALA A 252 -11.26 16.40 2.28
C ALA A 252 -12.42 16.46 3.29
N ARG A 253 -13.20 15.37 3.41
CA ARG A 253 -14.28 15.24 4.41
C ARG A 253 -13.76 15.37 5.84
N LEU A 254 -12.57 14.85 6.11
CA LEU A 254 -11.89 14.92 7.40
C LEU A 254 -11.18 16.27 7.65
N GLY A 255 -11.24 17.21 6.71
CA GLY A 255 -10.66 18.54 6.85
C GLY A 255 -9.17 18.63 6.51
N PHE A 256 -8.59 17.62 5.86
CA PHE A 256 -7.19 17.65 5.42
C PHE A 256 -7.06 18.29 4.03
N GLU A 257 -6.24 19.35 3.94
CA GLU A 257 -5.85 19.90 2.65
C GLU A 257 -4.85 18.98 1.95
N THR A 258 -5.20 18.52 0.75
CA THR A 258 -4.35 17.67 -0.09
C THR A 258 -4.27 18.29 -1.49
N PRO A 259 -3.46 19.33 -1.71
CA PRO A 259 -3.26 19.93 -3.04
C PRO A 259 -2.57 18.97 -4.01
N HIS A 260 -2.72 19.23 -5.31
CA HIS A 260 -1.94 18.52 -6.33
C HIS A 260 -0.45 18.81 -6.15
N ALA A 261 0.41 17.82 -6.37
CA ALA A 261 1.85 17.88 -6.14
C ALA A 261 2.50 19.09 -6.84
N LEU A 262 2.19 19.27 -8.12
CA LEU A 262 2.64 20.40 -8.94
C LEU A 262 2.30 21.78 -8.34
N ASP A 263 1.14 21.91 -7.66
CA ASP A 263 0.76 23.15 -6.99
C ASP A 263 1.43 23.29 -5.60
N ALA A 264 1.60 22.16 -4.91
CA ALA A 264 2.17 22.07 -3.58
C ALA A 264 3.66 22.43 -3.56
N GLY A 265 4.44 22.00 -4.56
CA GLY A 265 5.89 22.16 -4.61
C GLY A 265 6.35 23.60 -4.39
N SER A 266 5.75 24.54 -5.11
CA SER A 266 6.06 25.97 -4.98
C SER A 266 5.73 26.54 -3.59
N ARG A 267 4.62 26.10 -2.99
CA ARG A 267 4.17 26.54 -1.66
C ARG A 267 5.07 26.00 -0.56
N TRP A 268 5.42 24.72 -0.66
CA TRP A 268 6.24 24.01 0.33
C TRP A 268 7.68 24.49 0.37
N GLN A 269 8.18 25.06 -0.72
CA GLN A 269 9.48 25.72 -0.78
C GLN A 269 9.52 27.10 -0.10
N GLN A 270 8.37 27.74 0.10
CA GLN A 270 8.26 29.07 0.72
C GLN A 270 8.00 29.00 2.23
N VAL A 271 7.54 27.86 2.75
CA VAL A 271 7.23 27.66 4.18
C VAL A 271 8.34 26.84 4.84
N PRO A 272 9.10 27.39 5.80
CA PRO A 272 10.10 26.63 6.55
C PRO A 272 9.47 25.43 7.25
N THR A 273 10.14 24.27 7.21
CA THR A 273 9.72 23.08 7.95
C THR A 273 10.01 23.29 9.44
N THR A 274 8.99 23.69 10.20
CA THR A 274 9.00 23.76 11.67
C THR A 274 8.40 22.49 12.26
N VAL A 275 8.64 22.21 13.54
CA VAL A 275 8.00 21.10 14.28
C VAL A 275 6.46 21.17 14.21
N ASP A 276 5.90 22.36 14.06
CA ASP A 276 4.46 22.64 13.98
C ASP A 276 3.88 22.50 12.55
N THR A 277 4.75 22.46 11.52
CA THR A 277 4.36 22.29 10.10
C THR A 277 4.80 20.92 9.54
N ARG A 278 5.06 19.96 10.44
CA ARG A 278 5.70 18.69 10.11
C ARG A 278 4.93 17.82 9.13
N ARG A 279 3.60 17.94 9.10
CA ARG A 279 2.76 17.07 8.28
C ARG A 279 2.29 17.79 7.03
N ARG A 280 2.74 17.30 5.89
CA ARG A 280 2.38 17.83 4.58
C ARG A 280 1.71 16.73 3.76
N LEU A 281 0.54 17.02 3.19
CA LEU A 281 -0.19 16.12 2.32
C LEU A 281 -0.28 16.70 0.92
N ALA A 282 0.00 15.88 -0.09
CA ALA A 282 -0.22 16.22 -1.49
C ALA A 282 -0.73 14.99 -2.24
N TRP A 283 -1.17 15.17 -3.48
CA TRP A 283 -1.50 14.06 -4.36
C TRP A 283 -0.89 14.20 -5.75
N ALA A 284 -0.63 13.08 -6.41
CA ALA A 284 -0.05 13.04 -7.75
C ALA A 284 -0.64 11.88 -8.57
N ARG A 285 -0.63 12.04 -9.91
CA ARG A 285 -1.07 10.99 -10.84
C ARG A 285 0.02 9.99 -11.17
N SER A 286 1.28 10.39 -11.03
CA SER A 286 2.42 9.57 -11.44
C SER A 286 3.67 9.94 -10.65
N PHE A 287 4.65 9.05 -10.65
CA PHE A 287 5.96 9.35 -10.06
C PHE A 287 6.69 10.43 -10.87
N THR A 288 6.40 10.56 -12.17
CA THR A 288 6.89 11.69 -12.98
C THR A 288 6.45 13.02 -12.40
N GLU A 289 5.15 13.19 -12.09
CA GLU A 289 4.64 14.44 -11.49
C GLU A 289 5.25 14.69 -10.11
N VAL A 290 5.48 13.63 -9.31
CA VAL A 290 6.15 13.75 -8.01
C VAL A 290 7.55 14.33 -8.18
N LEU A 291 8.34 13.79 -9.11
CA LEU A 291 9.70 14.28 -9.40
C LEU A 291 9.68 15.72 -9.91
N GLU A 292 8.81 16.05 -10.86
CA GLU A 292 8.68 17.39 -11.45
C GLU A 292 8.26 18.45 -10.42
N SER A 293 7.43 18.07 -9.45
CA SER A 293 6.91 18.99 -8.44
C SER A 293 7.96 19.48 -7.43
N GLY A 294 9.03 18.72 -7.20
CA GLY A 294 10.03 19.02 -6.16
C GLY A 294 9.50 18.94 -4.72
N ILE A 295 8.33 18.33 -4.48
CA ILE A 295 7.72 18.24 -3.13
C ILE A 295 8.55 17.42 -2.12
N LEU A 296 9.46 16.57 -2.61
CA LEU A 296 10.30 15.69 -1.79
C LEU A 296 11.53 16.39 -1.18
N HIS A 297 11.83 17.62 -1.63
CA HIS A 297 13.00 18.39 -1.16
C HIS A 297 12.59 19.81 -0.72
N PRO A 298 11.93 19.98 0.43
CA PRO A 298 11.75 21.31 1.01
C PRO A 298 13.12 21.90 1.34
N LYS A 299 13.44 23.11 0.87
CA LYS A 299 14.69 23.79 1.27
C LYS A 299 14.67 24.02 2.77
N GLU A 300 15.67 23.49 3.48
CA GLU A 300 15.99 23.96 4.82
C GLU A 300 16.44 25.41 4.71
N THR A 301 15.66 26.36 5.24
CA THR A 301 16.16 27.71 5.45
C THR A 301 17.20 27.62 6.56
N SER A 302 18.47 27.73 6.19
CA SER A 302 19.56 27.93 7.15
C SER A 302 19.20 29.15 7.99
N SER A 303 18.95 28.95 9.28
CA SER A 303 18.88 30.05 10.23
C SER A 303 20.27 30.67 10.33
N SER A 304 20.49 31.72 9.54
CA SER A 304 21.59 32.68 9.70
C SER A 304 21.35 33.59 10.88
#